data_AF-A0A970MQ36-F1
#
_entry.id   AF-A0A970MQ36-F1
#
_cell.length_a   1.000
_cell.length_b   1.000
_cell.length_c   1.000
_cell.angle_alpha   90.00
_cell.angle_beta   90.00
_cell.angle_gamma   90.00
#
_symmetry.space_group_name_H-M   'P 1'
#
loop_
_entity.id
_entity.type
_entity.pdbx_description
1 polymer ?
#
loop_
_entity_poly.entity_id
_entity_poly.type
_entity_poly.pdbx_seq_one_letter_code
_entity_poly.pdbx_strand_id
1 'polypeptide(L)'
;MMKIRAYLSIFFLVVLGSFLFTSCQSCERTKEKKHAVSVAKLKEVQRQLKISIERYEVDFFAVSNDNFVEDLKKLQKKYPFFLEGDLDDVRNQRQLWSYLNDPLIKEIYELTMKKYPDLNDLTAQFREAFSYYSTYFPEEKIPHIYTYVSGLDYEMPIKLMDSILVIALDMYLGANYKYYNELGIPQYVSSRFQKEYILPNCFSEISYLHSSNPKTCVTVLDHMIYEGRRIYFTEMMLPNL
;
A
#
# COMPACT_ATOMS: atom_id res chain seq x y z
N MET A 1 -23.44 -1.42 62.95
CA MET A 1 -22.59 -1.96 61.87
C MET A 1 -23.30 -2.13 60.51
N MET A 2 -24.59 -2.50 60.47
CA MET A 2 -25.31 -2.75 59.20
C MET A 2 -25.49 -1.50 58.31
N LYS A 3 -25.76 -0.32 58.90
CA LYS A 3 -25.94 0.94 58.14
C LYS A 3 -24.67 1.41 57.43
N ILE A 4 -23.51 1.25 58.05
CA ILE A 4 -22.20 1.68 57.48
C ILE A 4 -21.85 0.87 56.23
N ARG A 5 -22.13 -0.45 56.22
CA ARG A 5 -21.95 -1.30 55.03
C ARG A 5 -22.86 -0.90 53.87
N ALA A 6 -24.10 -0.49 54.16
CA ALA A 6 -25.02 0.00 53.14
C ALA A 6 -24.54 1.32 52.50
N TYR A 7 -24.08 2.27 53.30
CA TYR A 7 -23.51 3.53 52.78
C TYR A 7 -22.23 3.31 51.98
N LEU A 8 -21.35 2.41 52.41
CA LEU A 8 -20.12 2.07 51.70
C LEU A 8 -20.42 1.39 50.34
N SER A 9 -21.43 0.54 50.29
CA SER A 9 -21.86 -0.13 49.05
C SER A 9 -22.55 0.83 48.07
N ILE A 10 -23.35 1.77 48.56
CA ILE A 10 -23.97 2.82 47.74
C ILE A 10 -22.89 3.78 47.20
N PHE A 11 -21.93 4.17 48.03
CA PHE A 11 -20.80 4.99 47.60
C PHE A 11 -19.97 4.30 46.50
N PHE A 12 -19.70 2.99 46.66
CA PHE A 12 -18.96 2.23 45.66
C PHE A 12 -19.73 2.11 44.32
N LEU A 13 -21.06 1.92 44.37
CA LEU A 13 -21.90 1.90 43.17
C LEU A 13 -21.95 3.27 42.46
N VAL A 14 -21.97 4.37 43.21
CA VAL A 14 -21.94 5.73 42.64
C VAL A 14 -20.59 6.02 41.99
N VAL A 15 -19.48 5.64 42.62
CA VAL A 15 -18.12 5.80 42.06
C VAL A 15 -17.96 4.93 40.81
N LEU A 16 -18.39 3.67 40.82
CA LEU A 16 -18.33 2.77 39.66
C LEU A 16 -19.20 3.28 38.49
N GLY A 17 -20.39 3.82 38.79
CA GLY A 17 -21.27 4.44 37.79
C GLY A 17 -20.67 5.71 37.18
N SER A 18 -19.97 6.52 37.97
CA SER A 18 -19.31 7.73 37.49
C SER A 18 -18.13 7.44 36.55
N PHE A 19 -17.39 6.34 36.79
CA PHE A 19 -16.31 5.88 35.92
C PHE A 19 -16.82 5.33 34.58
N LEU A 20 -17.99 4.68 34.59
CA LEU A 20 -18.64 4.19 33.37
C LEU A 20 -19.18 5.37 32.52
N PHE A 21 -19.73 6.41 33.14
CA PHE A 21 -20.22 7.60 32.44
C PHE A 21 -19.10 8.43 31.78
N THR A 22 -17.95 8.59 32.44
CA THR A 22 -16.81 9.32 31.85
C THR A 22 -16.10 8.51 30.77
N SER A 23 -16.15 7.17 30.81
CA SER A 23 -15.61 6.31 29.75
C SER A 23 -16.40 6.42 28.43
N CYS A 24 -17.72 6.64 28.50
CA CYS A 24 -18.56 6.80 27.30
C CYS A 24 -18.36 8.15 26.61
N GLN A 25 -18.11 9.23 27.36
CA GLN A 25 -17.87 10.55 26.75
C GLN A 25 -16.47 10.72 26.15
N SER A 26 -15.51 9.86 26.49
CA SER A 26 -14.16 9.88 25.89
C SER A 26 -14.10 9.24 24.50
N CYS A 27 -15.16 8.51 24.09
CA CYS A 27 -15.22 7.78 22.81
C CYS A 27 -16.14 8.42 21.75
N GLU A 28 -16.65 9.62 21.97
CA GLU A 28 -17.18 10.45 20.88
C GLU A 28 -16.11 11.45 20.44
N ARG A 29 -15.03 10.93 19.87
CA ARG A 29 -14.23 11.72 18.94
C ARG A 29 -15.12 11.90 17.70
N THR A 30 -15.96 12.92 17.73
CA THR A 30 -16.69 13.39 16.56
C THR A 30 -15.71 13.39 15.39
N LYS A 31 -15.98 12.57 14.39
CA LYS A 31 -15.32 12.66 13.08
C LYS A 31 -15.78 13.98 12.46
N GLU A 32 -15.36 15.11 13.04
CA GLU A 32 -15.27 16.34 12.28
C GLU A 32 -14.47 15.96 11.05
N LYS A 33 -15.05 16.19 9.87
CA LYS A 33 -14.40 15.99 8.57
C LYS A 33 -13.19 16.93 8.54
N LYS A 34 -12.08 16.47 9.11
CA LYS A 34 -10.83 17.22 9.17
C LYS A 34 -10.46 17.53 7.73
N HIS A 35 -10.56 18.81 7.38
CA HIS A 35 -10.17 19.37 6.07
C HIS A 35 -11.02 18.93 4.88
N ALA A 36 -12.34 19.13 4.99
CA ALA A 36 -13.29 18.90 3.90
C ALA A 36 -12.99 19.76 2.66
N VAL A 37 -12.28 19.20 1.68
CA VAL A 37 -12.32 19.71 0.30
C VAL A 37 -13.74 19.54 -0.21
N SER A 38 -14.25 20.54 -0.94
CA SER A 38 -15.59 20.45 -1.50
C SER A 38 -15.71 19.26 -2.46
N VAL A 39 -16.76 18.47 -2.30
CA VAL A 39 -17.03 17.29 -3.15
C VAL A 39 -17.11 17.68 -4.63
N ALA A 40 -17.58 18.90 -4.93
CA ALA A 40 -17.62 19.43 -6.29
C ALA A 40 -16.21 19.57 -6.89
N LYS A 41 -15.25 20.15 -6.14
CA LYS A 41 -13.86 20.32 -6.58
C LYS A 41 -13.18 18.98 -6.81
N LEU A 42 -13.36 18.01 -5.90
CA LEU A 42 -12.79 16.67 -6.05
C LEU A 42 -13.31 15.98 -7.32
N LYS A 43 -14.62 16.03 -7.57
CA LYS A 43 -15.22 15.45 -8.79
C LYS A 43 -14.71 16.11 -10.06
N GLU A 44 -14.43 17.41 -10.04
CA GLU A 44 -13.85 18.12 -11.17
C GLU A 44 -12.43 17.63 -11.47
N VAL A 45 -11.56 17.61 -10.46
CA VAL A 45 -10.18 17.11 -10.58
C VAL A 45 -10.19 15.65 -11.03
N GLN A 46 -10.99 14.80 -10.38
CA GLN A 46 -11.08 13.36 -10.67
C GLN A 46 -11.45 13.06 -12.14
N ARG A 47 -12.30 13.89 -12.78
CA ARG A 47 -12.66 13.73 -14.20
C ARG A 47 -11.51 14.04 -15.16
N GLN A 48 -10.59 14.90 -14.75
CA GLN A 48 -9.42 15.26 -15.55
C GLN A 48 -8.28 14.24 -15.38
N LEU A 49 -8.25 13.51 -14.27
CA LEU A 49 -7.24 12.51 -13.96
C LEU A 49 -7.41 11.24 -14.81
N LYS A 50 -6.41 10.97 -15.64
CA LYS A 50 -6.23 9.70 -16.34
C LYS A 50 -5.25 8.83 -15.55
N ILE A 51 -5.80 7.99 -14.67
CA ILE A 51 -5.03 6.97 -13.94
C ILE A 51 -5.12 5.65 -14.69
N SER A 52 -3.97 5.03 -14.89
CA SER A 52 -3.81 3.67 -15.39
C SER A 52 -2.76 2.94 -14.55
N ILE A 53 -2.95 1.64 -14.38
CA ILE A 53 -1.96 0.76 -13.75
C ILE A 53 -1.42 -0.15 -14.85
N GLU A 54 -0.11 -0.10 -15.05
CA GLU A 54 0.56 -0.91 -16.06
C GLU A 54 1.04 -2.22 -15.46
N ARG A 55 0.64 -3.34 -16.07
CA ARG A 55 0.90 -4.68 -15.54
C ARG A 55 2.15 -5.29 -16.16
N TYR A 56 3.32 -4.95 -15.61
CA TYR A 56 4.59 -5.50 -16.10
C TYR A 56 4.62 -7.02 -16.02
N GLU A 57 4.04 -7.61 -14.97
CA GLU A 57 4.01 -9.07 -14.82
C GLU A 57 3.28 -9.76 -15.98
N VAL A 58 2.21 -9.16 -16.51
CA VAL A 58 1.46 -9.76 -17.62
C VAL A 58 2.29 -9.75 -18.89
N ASP A 59 2.90 -8.61 -19.20
CA ASP A 59 3.68 -8.46 -20.43
C ASP A 59 5.00 -9.25 -20.36
N PHE A 60 5.61 -9.35 -19.18
CA PHE A 60 6.86 -10.10 -18.98
C PHE A 60 6.66 -11.61 -19.11
N PHE A 61 5.59 -12.17 -18.54
CA PHE A 61 5.27 -13.60 -18.70
C PHE A 61 4.72 -13.96 -20.08
N ALA A 62 4.35 -12.97 -20.90
CA ALA A 62 3.95 -13.18 -22.29
C ALA A 62 5.13 -13.25 -23.27
N VAL A 63 6.36 -12.98 -22.82
CA VAL A 63 7.57 -13.05 -23.64
C VAL A 63 7.77 -14.47 -24.17
N SER A 64 7.95 -14.61 -25.49
CA SER A 64 8.14 -15.91 -26.12
C SER A 64 9.50 -16.52 -25.79
N ASN A 65 9.51 -17.82 -25.51
CA ASN A 65 10.73 -18.59 -25.36
C ASN A 65 11.57 -18.65 -26.65
N ASP A 66 10.92 -18.62 -27.82
CA ASP A 66 11.59 -18.76 -29.12
C ASP A 66 12.25 -17.46 -29.59
N ASN A 67 11.68 -16.30 -29.21
CA ASN A 67 12.16 -14.96 -29.60
C ASN A 67 12.57 -14.11 -28.39
N PHE A 68 13.09 -14.77 -27.35
CA PHE A 68 13.28 -14.21 -26.02
C PHE A 68 13.97 -12.83 -26.01
N VAL A 69 15.13 -12.71 -26.65
CA VAL A 69 15.93 -11.48 -26.63
C VAL A 69 15.21 -10.34 -27.37
N GLU A 70 14.61 -10.62 -28.52
CA GLU A 70 13.92 -9.60 -29.32
C GLU A 70 12.65 -9.10 -28.63
N ASP A 71 11.90 -10.00 -27.99
CA ASP A 71 10.71 -9.64 -27.24
C ASP A 71 11.06 -8.88 -25.96
N LEU A 72 12.14 -9.25 -25.26
CA LEU A 72 12.67 -8.47 -24.14
C LEU A 72 13.12 -7.06 -24.57
N LYS A 73 13.77 -6.91 -25.72
CA LYS A 73 14.16 -5.59 -26.25
C LYS A 73 12.96 -4.72 -26.60
N LYS A 74 11.85 -5.30 -27.07
CA LYS A 74 10.59 -4.56 -27.23
C LYS A 74 10.00 -4.17 -25.88
N LEU A 75 10.00 -5.10 -24.92
CA LEU A 75 9.47 -4.89 -23.58
C LEU A 75 10.26 -3.81 -22.82
N GLN A 76 11.58 -3.77 -22.97
CA GLN A 76 12.48 -2.76 -22.39
C GLN A 76 12.11 -1.34 -22.81
N LYS A 77 11.60 -1.14 -24.03
CA LYS A 77 11.14 0.20 -24.48
C LYS A 77 9.89 0.65 -23.73
N LYS A 78 9.04 -0.30 -23.32
CA LYS A 78 7.82 -0.02 -22.55
C LYS A 78 8.11 0.09 -21.06
N TYR A 79 9.01 -0.76 -20.55
CA TYR A 79 9.34 -0.89 -19.13
C TYR A 79 10.85 -0.75 -18.88
N PRO A 80 11.46 0.40 -19.21
CA PRO A 80 12.91 0.58 -19.08
C PRO A 80 13.37 0.38 -17.63
N PHE A 81 12.58 0.84 -16.67
CA PHE A 81 12.84 0.70 -15.22
C PHE A 81 13.03 -0.76 -14.76
N PHE A 82 12.27 -1.71 -15.33
CA PHE A 82 12.39 -3.13 -14.94
C PHE A 82 13.53 -3.84 -15.68
N LEU A 83 13.99 -3.29 -16.81
CA LEU A 83 14.90 -3.93 -17.74
C LEU A 83 16.10 -3.01 -18.05
N GLU A 84 16.71 -2.39 -17.04
CA GLU A 84 17.80 -1.42 -17.21
C GLU A 84 19.13 -2.07 -17.67
N GLY A 85 19.27 -3.39 -17.58
CA GLY A 85 20.48 -4.11 -17.96
C GLY A 85 20.71 -4.22 -19.48
N ASP A 86 21.96 -4.44 -19.87
CA ASP A 86 22.30 -4.79 -21.25
C ASP A 86 21.70 -6.16 -21.60
N LEU A 87 20.72 -6.15 -22.49
CA LEU A 87 20.03 -7.36 -22.94
C LEU A 87 20.84 -8.17 -23.95
N ASP A 88 22.01 -7.70 -24.39
CA ASP A 88 22.99 -8.48 -25.14
C ASP A 88 23.99 -9.22 -24.21
N ASP A 89 24.05 -8.86 -22.91
CA ASP A 89 24.81 -9.63 -21.90
C ASP A 89 24.08 -10.95 -21.57
N VAL A 90 24.77 -12.06 -21.86
CA VAL A 90 24.30 -13.43 -21.60
C VAL A 90 23.90 -13.65 -20.13
N ARG A 91 24.52 -12.97 -19.18
CA ARG A 91 24.17 -13.09 -17.75
C ARG A 91 22.81 -12.48 -17.44
N ASN A 92 22.52 -11.31 -17.99
CA ASN A 92 21.23 -10.64 -17.81
C ASN A 92 20.11 -11.46 -18.47
N GLN A 93 20.35 -11.95 -19.70
CA GLN A 93 19.42 -12.86 -20.38
C GLN A 93 19.16 -14.12 -19.55
N ARG A 94 20.22 -14.76 -19.03
CA ARG A 94 20.08 -15.98 -18.21
C ARG A 94 19.30 -15.71 -16.93
N GLN A 95 19.54 -14.59 -16.25
CA GLN A 95 18.81 -14.25 -15.03
C GLN A 95 17.31 -14.11 -15.29
N LEU A 96 16.92 -13.36 -16.33
CA LEU A 96 15.52 -13.18 -16.72
C LEU A 96 14.89 -14.50 -17.18
N TRP A 97 15.64 -15.30 -17.94
CA TRP A 97 15.20 -16.62 -18.40
C TRP A 97 14.95 -17.59 -17.24
N SER A 98 15.88 -17.64 -16.28
CA SER A 98 15.76 -18.47 -15.09
C SER A 98 14.56 -18.04 -14.26
N TYR A 99 14.34 -16.74 -14.08
CA TYR A 99 13.19 -16.22 -13.36
C TYR A 99 11.86 -16.64 -14.02
N LEU A 100 11.73 -16.42 -15.34
CA LEU A 100 10.51 -16.78 -16.09
C LEU A 100 10.26 -18.29 -16.15
N ASN A 101 11.31 -19.11 -15.99
CA ASN A 101 11.20 -20.57 -16.02
C ASN A 101 11.19 -21.23 -14.65
N ASP A 102 11.30 -20.46 -13.57
CA ASP A 102 11.24 -20.97 -12.21
C ASP A 102 9.81 -21.47 -11.89
N PRO A 103 9.64 -22.74 -11.45
CA PRO A 103 8.32 -23.30 -11.16
C PRO A 103 7.55 -22.58 -10.04
N LEU A 104 8.25 -22.11 -9.00
CA LEU A 104 7.62 -21.39 -7.89
C LEU A 104 7.13 -20.03 -8.36
N ILE A 105 7.94 -19.33 -9.16
CA ILE A 105 7.57 -18.03 -9.73
C ILE A 105 6.36 -18.16 -10.66
N LYS A 106 6.29 -19.23 -11.48
CA LYS A 106 5.11 -19.52 -12.30
C LYS A 106 3.86 -19.77 -11.46
N GLU A 107 3.97 -20.57 -10.40
CA GLU A 107 2.85 -20.82 -9.48
C GLU A 107 2.36 -19.51 -8.83
N ILE A 108 3.27 -18.66 -8.36
CA ILE A 108 2.94 -17.36 -7.76
C ILE A 108 2.26 -16.45 -8.79
N TYR A 109 2.76 -16.40 -10.02
CA TYR A 109 2.16 -15.62 -11.10
C TYR A 109 0.73 -16.08 -11.40
N GLU A 110 0.50 -17.39 -11.54
CA GLU A 110 -0.83 -17.96 -11.79
C GLU A 110 -1.82 -17.60 -10.67
N LEU A 111 -1.39 -17.71 -9.41
CA LEU A 111 -2.21 -17.34 -8.26
C LEU A 111 -2.49 -15.84 -8.20
N THR A 112 -1.51 -15.02 -8.56
CA THR A 112 -1.65 -13.57 -8.67
C THR A 112 -2.66 -13.20 -9.74
N MET A 113 -2.57 -13.81 -10.93
CA MET A 113 -3.53 -13.61 -12.02
C MET A 113 -4.94 -14.07 -11.67
N LYS A 114 -5.06 -15.17 -10.92
CA LYS A 114 -6.36 -15.65 -10.43
C LYS A 114 -7.01 -14.69 -9.44
N LYS A 115 -6.22 -14.07 -8.55
CA LYS A 115 -6.72 -13.11 -7.55
C LYS A 115 -6.98 -11.73 -8.15
N TYR A 116 -6.17 -11.33 -9.14
CA TYR A 116 -6.21 -10.04 -9.81
C TYR A 116 -6.37 -10.24 -11.33
N PRO A 117 -7.54 -10.70 -11.80
CA PRO A 117 -7.79 -10.85 -13.24
C PRO A 117 -7.76 -9.48 -13.94
N ASP A 118 -8.23 -8.44 -13.26
CA ASP A 118 -8.11 -7.04 -13.64
C ASP A 118 -7.84 -6.18 -12.40
N LEU A 119 -7.54 -4.90 -12.64
CA LEU A 119 -7.24 -3.91 -11.60
C LEU A 119 -8.19 -2.71 -11.68
N ASN A 120 -9.42 -2.89 -12.20
CA ASN A 120 -10.34 -1.78 -12.43
C ASN A 120 -10.75 -1.12 -11.10
N ASP A 121 -11.07 -1.92 -10.08
CA ASP A 121 -11.39 -1.43 -8.74
C ASP A 121 -10.23 -0.62 -8.14
N LEU A 122 -9.01 -1.16 -8.22
CA LEU A 122 -7.82 -0.52 -7.68
C LEU A 122 -7.51 0.78 -8.45
N THR A 123 -7.68 0.78 -9.77
CA THR A 123 -7.53 1.96 -10.62
C THR A 123 -8.54 3.05 -10.25
N ALA A 124 -9.80 2.67 -9.98
CA ALA A 124 -10.84 3.60 -9.55
C ALA A 124 -10.51 4.21 -8.18
N GLN A 125 -10.04 3.39 -7.24
CA GLN A 125 -9.60 3.83 -5.92
C GLN A 125 -8.40 4.79 -6.00
N PHE A 126 -7.39 4.48 -6.82
CA PHE A 126 -6.29 5.41 -7.09
C PHE A 126 -6.78 6.72 -7.69
N ARG A 127 -7.73 6.67 -8.64
CA ARG A 127 -8.29 7.90 -9.23
C ARG A 127 -8.97 8.79 -8.19
N GLU A 128 -9.70 8.20 -7.25
CA GLU A 128 -10.27 8.94 -6.11
C GLU A 128 -9.16 9.52 -5.22
N ALA A 129 -8.23 8.69 -4.76
CA ALA A 129 -7.18 9.11 -3.84
C ALA A 129 -6.25 10.18 -4.46
N PHE A 130 -5.89 10.04 -5.73
CA PHE A 130 -5.12 11.06 -6.43
C PHE A 130 -5.89 12.36 -6.69
N SER A 131 -7.23 12.36 -6.67
CA SER A 131 -8.00 13.60 -6.72
C SER A 131 -7.82 14.45 -5.46
N TYR A 132 -7.68 13.80 -4.30
CA TYR A 132 -7.27 14.45 -3.06
C TYR A 132 -5.83 14.92 -3.17
N TYR A 133 -4.93 14.05 -3.62
CA TYR A 133 -3.50 14.36 -3.78
C TYR A 133 -3.28 15.61 -4.65
N SER A 134 -3.83 15.64 -5.87
CA SER A 134 -3.72 16.79 -6.77
C SER A 134 -4.44 18.04 -6.25
N THR A 135 -5.38 17.90 -5.32
CA THR A 135 -6.00 19.07 -4.68
C THR A 135 -5.10 19.69 -3.62
N TYR A 136 -4.41 18.87 -2.83
CA TYR A 136 -3.49 19.34 -1.79
C TYR A 136 -2.11 19.70 -2.34
N PHE A 137 -1.67 19.02 -3.41
CA PHE A 137 -0.36 19.15 -4.03
C PHE A 137 -0.50 19.37 -5.55
N PRO A 138 -1.03 20.53 -5.99
CA PRO A 138 -1.32 20.77 -7.41
C PRO A 138 -0.08 20.88 -8.31
N GLU A 139 1.09 21.15 -7.73
CA GLU A 139 2.37 21.25 -8.46
C GLU A 139 3.08 19.89 -8.59
N GLU A 140 2.64 18.89 -7.83
CA GLU A 140 3.26 17.56 -7.80
C GLU A 140 2.72 16.65 -8.90
N LYS A 141 3.61 15.82 -9.43
CA LYS A 141 3.24 14.82 -10.43
C LYS A 141 2.73 13.56 -9.75
N ILE A 142 1.73 12.95 -10.36
CA ILE A 142 1.28 11.61 -9.98
C ILE A 142 2.29 10.60 -10.54
N PRO A 143 2.79 9.66 -9.72
CA PRO A 143 3.73 8.65 -10.21
C PRO A 143 3.06 7.70 -11.21
N HIS A 144 3.85 7.21 -12.17
CA HIS A 144 3.48 6.07 -13.00
C HIS A 144 3.35 4.82 -12.13
N ILE A 145 2.26 4.09 -12.29
CA ILE A 145 1.93 2.96 -11.41
C ILE A 145 2.14 1.66 -12.18
N TYR A 146 3.03 0.82 -11.66
CA TYR A 146 3.30 -0.50 -12.20
C TYR A 146 2.96 -1.58 -11.18
N THR A 147 2.48 -2.72 -11.67
CA THR A 147 2.44 -3.96 -10.88
C THR A 147 3.50 -4.92 -11.37
N TYR A 148 3.96 -5.79 -10.48
CA TYR A 148 4.83 -6.90 -10.84
C TYR A 148 4.62 -8.09 -9.90
N VAL A 149 5.21 -9.23 -10.25
CA VAL A 149 5.44 -10.35 -9.34
C VAL A 149 6.89 -10.25 -8.88
N SER A 150 7.09 -10.17 -7.56
CA SER A 150 8.39 -9.95 -6.95
C SER A 150 9.15 -11.23 -6.60
N GLY A 151 8.43 -12.35 -6.47
CA GLY A 151 8.99 -13.56 -5.88
C GLY A 151 8.94 -13.55 -4.35
N LEU A 152 7.90 -12.93 -3.79
CA LEU A 152 7.62 -12.79 -2.37
C LEU A 152 8.58 -11.84 -1.62
N ASP A 153 8.89 -10.68 -2.22
CA ASP A 153 9.65 -9.58 -1.59
C ASP A 153 8.80 -8.89 -0.50
N TYR A 154 8.82 -9.47 0.69
CA TYR A 154 8.01 -9.01 1.82
C TYR A 154 8.59 -7.78 2.52
N GLU A 155 9.86 -7.47 2.30
CA GLU A 155 10.54 -6.32 2.91
C GLU A 155 10.09 -5.03 2.23
N MET A 156 9.94 -5.05 0.91
CA MET A 156 9.53 -3.89 0.11
C MET A 156 8.43 -4.25 -0.90
N PRO A 157 7.21 -4.57 -0.45
CA PRO A 157 6.09 -4.93 -1.33
C PRO A 157 5.62 -3.75 -2.20
N ILE A 158 5.97 -2.52 -1.81
CA ILE A 158 5.72 -1.30 -2.58
C ILE A 158 7.01 -0.49 -2.60
N LYS A 159 7.37 0.01 -3.78
CA LYS A 159 8.56 0.82 -3.98
C LYS A 159 8.19 2.10 -4.69
N LEU A 160 8.67 3.23 -4.18
CA LEU A 160 8.57 4.52 -4.86
C LEU A 160 9.97 5.00 -5.22
N MET A 161 10.21 5.18 -6.51
CA MET A 161 11.49 5.66 -7.04
C MET A 161 11.21 6.77 -8.05
N ASP A 162 11.69 7.97 -7.75
CA ASP A 162 11.44 9.20 -8.52
C ASP A 162 9.95 9.47 -8.78
N SER A 163 9.43 9.04 -9.93
CA SER A 163 8.04 9.19 -10.35
C SER A 163 7.41 7.85 -10.72
N ILE A 164 7.91 6.75 -10.16
CA ILE A 164 7.48 5.38 -10.41
C ILE A 164 7.06 4.75 -9.09
N LEU A 165 5.82 4.32 -9.01
CA LEU A 165 5.26 3.53 -7.93
C LEU A 165 5.10 2.08 -8.40
N VAL A 166 5.78 1.15 -7.75
CA VAL A 166 5.77 -0.27 -8.10
C VAL A 166 5.11 -1.07 -7.00
N ILE A 167 4.18 -1.96 -7.37
CA ILE A 167 3.37 -2.77 -6.46
C ILE A 167 3.60 -4.26 -6.73
N ALA A 168 4.18 -4.96 -5.75
CA ALA A 168 4.32 -6.41 -5.77
C ALA A 168 2.97 -7.08 -5.46
N LEU A 169 2.20 -7.47 -6.47
CA LEU A 169 0.85 -8.04 -6.25
C LEU A 169 0.89 -9.40 -5.55
N ASP A 170 1.98 -10.14 -5.71
CA ASP A 170 2.23 -11.42 -5.05
C ASP A 170 2.40 -11.30 -3.53
N MET A 171 2.60 -10.08 -3.02
CA MET A 171 2.60 -9.79 -1.58
C MET A 171 1.20 -9.55 -1.02
N TYR A 172 0.15 -9.60 -1.83
CA TYR A 172 -1.23 -9.37 -1.40
C TYR A 172 -2.14 -10.57 -1.70
N LEU A 173 -1.60 -11.80 -1.60
CA LEU A 173 -2.34 -13.04 -1.88
C LEU A 173 -3.29 -13.46 -0.74
N GLY A 174 -3.21 -12.81 0.41
CA GLY A 174 -4.05 -13.02 1.59
C GLY A 174 -3.21 -13.43 2.80
N ALA A 175 -3.66 -13.06 4.00
CA ALA A 175 -2.85 -13.20 5.21
C ALA A 175 -2.37 -14.64 5.52
N ASN A 176 -3.13 -15.64 5.06
CA ASN A 176 -2.85 -17.06 5.29
C ASN A 176 -2.25 -17.76 4.07
N TYR A 177 -1.65 -17.03 3.12
CA TYR A 177 -1.00 -17.65 1.97
C TYR A 177 0.16 -18.54 2.42
N LYS A 178 0.17 -19.79 1.92
CA LYS A 178 1.02 -20.88 2.44
C LYS A 178 2.52 -20.50 2.50
N TYR A 179 3.03 -19.84 1.46
CA TYR A 179 4.46 -19.52 1.36
C TYR A 179 4.90 -18.41 2.32
N TYR A 180 3.98 -17.56 2.82
CA TYR A 180 4.37 -16.56 3.82
C TYR A 180 4.85 -17.22 5.12
N ASN A 181 4.20 -18.31 5.54
CA ASN A 181 4.61 -19.06 6.72
C ASN A 181 5.91 -19.84 6.46
N GLU A 182 6.08 -20.42 5.27
CA GLU A 182 7.30 -21.14 4.89
C GLU A 182 8.53 -20.24 4.84
N LEU A 183 8.35 -18.97 4.43
CA LEU A 183 9.39 -17.94 4.46
C LEU A 183 9.65 -17.38 5.88
N GLY A 184 8.92 -17.84 6.89
CA GLY A 184 9.07 -17.36 8.27
C GLY A 184 8.55 -15.95 8.50
N ILE A 185 7.67 -15.44 7.63
CA ILE A 185 7.10 -14.10 7.77
C ILE A 185 6.20 -14.07 9.01
N PRO A 186 6.43 -13.16 9.97
CA PRO A 186 5.60 -13.09 11.16
C PRO A 186 4.13 -12.80 10.84
N GLN A 187 3.22 -13.45 11.58
CA GLN A 187 1.77 -13.33 11.33
C GLN A 187 1.25 -11.88 11.41
N TYR A 188 1.83 -11.05 12.29
CA TYR A 188 1.45 -9.63 12.37
C TYR A 188 1.83 -8.85 11.10
N VAL A 189 2.86 -9.28 10.37
CA VAL A 189 3.23 -8.70 9.07
C VAL A 189 2.28 -9.23 8.01
N SER A 190 2.15 -10.55 7.87
CA SER A 190 1.31 -11.17 6.85
C SER A 190 -0.17 -10.84 7.01
N SER A 191 -0.64 -10.48 8.22
CA SER A 191 -2.01 -9.98 8.43
C SER A 191 -2.38 -8.80 7.51
N ARG A 192 -1.38 -8.03 7.05
CA ARG A 192 -1.53 -6.87 6.14
C ARG A 192 -1.33 -7.22 4.67
N PHE A 193 -1.07 -8.48 4.32
CA PHE A 193 -0.87 -8.96 2.95
C PHE A 193 -2.21 -9.28 2.28
N GLN A 194 -3.13 -8.31 2.25
CA GLN A 194 -4.47 -8.42 1.69
C GLN A 194 -4.77 -7.25 0.75
N LYS A 195 -5.74 -7.43 -0.18
CA LYS A 195 -6.04 -6.48 -1.26
C LYS A 195 -6.34 -5.08 -0.72
N GLU A 196 -7.00 -5.02 0.44
CA GLU A 196 -7.45 -3.80 1.11
C GLU A 196 -6.27 -2.93 1.59
N TYR A 197 -5.10 -3.52 1.80
CA TYR A 197 -3.89 -2.83 2.25
C TYR A 197 -3.03 -2.30 1.09
N ILE A 198 -3.30 -2.67 -0.16
CA ILE A 198 -2.51 -2.21 -1.31
C ILE A 198 -2.51 -0.68 -1.36
N LEU A 199 -3.70 -0.07 -1.40
CA LEU A 199 -3.84 1.38 -1.55
C LEU A 199 -3.31 2.17 -0.33
N PRO A 200 -3.62 1.79 0.93
CA PRO A 200 -3.00 2.43 2.10
C PRO A 200 -1.48 2.34 2.11
N ASN A 201 -0.91 1.18 1.78
CA ASN A 201 0.53 1.02 1.74
C ASN A 201 1.14 1.87 0.61
N CYS A 202 0.47 2.03 -0.53
CA CYS A 202 0.90 2.91 -1.62
C CYS A 202 0.99 4.37 -1.16
N PHE A 203 -0.05 4.88 -0.49
CA PHE A 203 -0.04 6.26 0.00
C PHE A 203 0.88 6.47 1.20
N SER A 204 1.09 5.44 2.02
CA SER A 204 2.14 5.43 3.04
C SER A 204 3.53 5.56 2.42
N GLU A 205 3.77 4.94 1.26
CA GLU A 205 5.03 5.10 0.53
C GLU A 205 5.15 6.49 -0.11
N ILE A 206 4.09 6.99 -0.77
CA ILE A 206 4.05 8.35 -1.33
C ILE A 206 4.28 9.42 -0.26
N SER A 207 3.85 9.17 0.99
CA SER A 207 4.07 10.11 2.09
C SER A 207 5.54 10.41 2.37
N TYR A 208 6.48 9.53 1.96
CA TYR A 208 7.91 9.77 2.09
C TYR A 208 8.38 10.99 1.29
N LEU A 209 7.75 11.30 0.15
CA LEU A 209 8.05 12.51 -0.63
C LEU A 209 7.74 13.80 0.14
N HIS A 210 6.77 13.73 1.05
CA HIS A 210 6.24 14.88 1.80
C HIS A 210 6.71 14.94 3.25
N SER A 211 7.55 13.98 3.65
CA SER A 211 8.03 13.85 5.03
C SER A 211 9.51 14.21 5.11
N SER A 212 9.94 14.74 6.24
CA SER A 212 11.35 15.06 6.50
C SER A 212 12.22 13.80 6.43
N ASN A 213 13.47 13.89 6.00
CA ASN A 213 14.34 12.72 5.92
C ASN A 213 14.39 11.97 7.28
N PRO A 214 14.03 10.68 7.37
CA PRO A 214 14.00 9.97 8.65
C PRO A 214 15.35 9.93 9.36
N LYS A 215 16.46 10.12 8.62
CA LYS A 215 17.81 10.24 9.19
C LYS A 215 18.01 11.47 10.09
N THR A 216 17.09 12.44 10.07
CA THR A 216 17.13 13.59 10.98
C THR A 216 16.43 13.32 12.31
N CYS A 217 15.72 12.20 12.46
CA CYS A 217 15.08 11.80 13.71
C CYS A 217 16.13 11.20 14.65
N VAL A 218 16.28 11.77 15.86
CA VAL A 218 17.27 11.31 16.84
C VAL A 218 16.58 10.64 18.02
N THR A 219 15.42 11.15 18.42
CA THR A 219 14.66 10.66 19.58
C THR A 219 13.48 9.79 19.16
N VAL A 220 13.00 8.95 20.08
CA VAL A 220 11.75 8.19 19.89
C VAL A 220 10.58 9.12 19.58
N LEU A 221 10.53 10.30 20.21
CA LEU A 221 9.48 11.29 19.94
C LEU A 221 9.55 11.80 18.48
N ASP A 222 10.75 12.04 17.95
CA ASP A 222 10.90 12.45 16.54
C ASP A 222 10.34 11.38 15.60
N HIS A 223 10.61 10.09 15.88
CA HIS A 223 10.05 8.99 15.10
C HIS A 223 8.53 8.89 15.24
N MET A 224 7.97 9.09 16.43
CA MET A 224 6.51 9.10 16.63
C MET A 224 5.84 10.25 15.85
N ILE A 225 6.45 11.44 15.86
CA ILE A 225 5.95 12.60 15.09
C ILE A 225 6.07 12.33 13.59
N TYR A 226 7.20 11.76 13.16
CA TYR A 226 7.45 11.39 11.77
C TYR A 226 6.40 10.41 11.25
N GLU A 227 6.20 9.28 11.93
CA GLU A 227 5.20 8.28 11.54
C GLU A 227 3.77 8.84 11.67
N GLY A 228 3.50 9.65 12.68
CA GLY A 228 2.22 10.33 12.83
C GLY A 228 1.87 11.23 11.65
N ARG A 229 2.86 11.97 11.09
CA ARG A 229 2.67 12.78 9.88
C ARG A 229 2.37 11.91 8.65
N ARG A 230 3.03 10.76 8.52
CA ARG A 230 2.82 9.83 7.41
C ARG A 230 1.44 9.18 7.44
N ILE A 231 0.99 8.75 8.63
CA ILE A 231 -0.36 8.23 8.85
C ILE A 231 -1.38 9.32 8.52
N TYR A 232 -1.17 10.53 9.04
CA TYR A 232 -2.04 11.67 8.75
C TYR A 232 -2.13 11.99 7.25
N PHE A 233 -1.00 12.00 6.54
CA PHE A 233 -0.99 12.15 5.08
C PHE A 233 -1.86 11.10 4.40
N THR A 234 -1.73 9.83 4.81
CA THR A 234 -2.49 8.71 4.23
C THR A 234 -3.99 8.86 4.49
N GLU A 235 -4.39 9.22 5.72
CA GLU A 235 -5.79 9.49 6.08
C GLU A 235 -6.40 10.62 5.23
N MET A 236 -5.60 11.65 4.91
CA MET A 236 -6.05 12.78 4.09
C MET A 236 -6.31 12.41 2.63
N MET A 237 -5.60 11.42 2.10
CA MET A 237 -5.81 10.92 0.73
C MET A 237 -6.90 9.85 0.66
N LEU A 238 -7.15 9.15 1.77
CA LEU A 238 -8.06 8.02 1.89
C LEU A 238 -9.13 8.24 2.99
N PRO A 239 -9.94 9.31 2.92
CA PRO A 239 -10.85 9.69 4.02
C PRO A 239 -12.03 8.73 4.25
N ASN A 240 -12.29 7.83 3.31
CA ASN A 240 -13.40 6.87 3.35
C ASN A 240 -12.98 5.48 3.83
N LEU A 241 -11.69 5.30 4.16
CA LEU A 241 -11.13 4.03 4.62
C LEU A 241 -11.20 3.87 6.15
#